data_AF-A0A0A6ZMC9-F1
#
_entry.id   AF-A0A0A6ZMC9-F1
#
_cell.length_a   1.000
_cell.length_b   1.000
_cell.length_c   1.000
_cell.angle_alpha   90.00
_cell.angle_beta   90.00
_cell.angle_gamma   90.00
#
_symmetry.space_group_name_H-M   'P 1'
#
loop_
_entity.id
_entity.type
_entity.pdbx_description
1 polymer ?
#
loop_
_entity_poly.entity_id
_entity_poly.type
_entity_poly.pdbx_seq_one_letter_code
_entity_poly.pdbx_strand_id
1 'polypeptide(L)' 'MPLVLELLSPAQRPLQITRDLGAFWKGAYREVQKEMKGRYSPSP' A
#
# COMPACT_ATOMS: atom_id res chain seq x y z
N MET A 1 19.59 6.56 -11.00
CA MET A 1 19.33 6.25 -9.57
C MET A 1 17.90 5.71 -9.45
N PRO A 2 17.63 4.66 -8.67
CA PRO A 2 16.28 4.13 -8.51
C PRO A 2 15.39 5.05 -7.67
N LEU A 3 14.10 5.13 -8.02
CA LEU A 3 13.11 5.92 -7.30
C LEU A 3 12.67 5.21 -6.01
N VAL A 4 12.54 5.97 -4.93
CA VAL A 4 11.84 5.52 -3.72
C VAL A 4 10.38 5.94 -3.85
N LEU A 5 9.49 4.99 -3.69
CA LEU A 5 8.04 5.18 -3.67
C LEU A 5 7.54 5.11 -2.24
N GLU A 6 6.79 6.11 -1.83
CA GLU A 6 5.97 6.07 -0.62
C GLU A 6 4.53 5.76 -1.04
N LEU A 7 4.07 4.56 -0.74
CA LEU A 7 2.72 4.10 -1.04
C LEU A 7 1.79 4.56 0.09
N LEU A 8 0.74 5.30 -0.26
CA LEU A 8 -0.16 5.94 0.70
C LEU A 8 -1.56 5.32 0.67
N SER A 9 -2.25 5.38 1.80
CA SER A 9 -3.68 5.12 1.91
C SER A 9 -4.49 6.30 1.36
N PRO A 10 -5.82 6.15 1.17
CA PRO A 10 -6.72 7.25 0.80
C PRO A 10 -6.66 8.44 1.76
N ALA A 11 -6.38 8.19 3.05
CA ALA A 11 -6.21 9.22 4.06
C ALA A 11 -4.78 9.82 4.09
N GLN A 12 -4.01 9.66 3.01
CA GLN A 12 -2.60 10.06 2.88
C GLN A 12 -1.67 9.52 3.98
N ARG A 13 -1.99 8.35 4.57
CA ARG A 13 -1.12 7.70 5.57
C ARG A 13 -0.14 6.75 4.87
N PRO A 14 1.14 6.72 5.28
CA PRO A 14 2.11 5.78 4.72
C PRO A 14 1.69 4.33 4.98
N LEU A 15 1.67 3.52 3.91
CA LEU A 15 1.43 2.08 3.95
C LEU A 15 2.75 1.31 3.79
N GLN A 16 3.59 1.73 2.85
CA GLN A 16 4.88 1.08 2.59
C GLN A 16 5.81 2.07 1.88
N ILE A 17 7.09 2.08 2.24
CA ILE A 17 8.14 2.72 1.46
C ILE A 17 8.92 1.62 0.73
N THR A 18 9.09 1.74 -0.59
CA THR A 18 9.78 0.72 -1.40
C THR A 18 10.54 1.32 -2.58
N ARG A 19 11.60 0.64 -3.02
CA ARG A 19 12.27 0.89 -4.30
C ARG A 19 11.91 -0.17 -5.35
N ASP A 20 11.19 -1.21 -4.94
CA ASP A 20 10.77 -2.33 -5.76
C ASP A 20 9.25 -2.50 -5.64
N LEU A 21 8.54 -1.99 -6.65
CA LEU A 21 7.10 -2.09 -6.73
C LEU A 21 6.64 -3.52 -7.06
N GLY A 22 7.46 -4.30 -7.78
CA GLY A 22 7.15 -5.68 -8.12
C GLY A 22 7.18 -6.61 -6.89
N ALA A 23 8.18 -6.44 -6.03
CA ALA A 23 8.26 -7.14 -4.76
C ALA A 23 7.10 -6.78 -3.82
N PHE A 24 6.68 -5.51 -3.81
CA PHE A 24 5.50 -5.08 -3.05
C PHE A 24 4.24 -5.84 -3.46
N TRP A 25 3.91 -5.89 -4.75
CA TRP A 25 2.71 -6.58 -5.24
C TRP A 25 2.73 -8.09 -4.98
N LYS A 26 3.91 -8.71 -5.06
CA LYS A 26 4.07 -10.16 -4.83
C LYS A 26 4.08 -10.55 -3.34
N GLY A 27 4.40 -9.61 -2.46
CA GLY A 27 4.54 -9.85 -1.02
C GLY A 27 3.56 -9.03 -0.18
N ALA A 28 4.03 -7.88 0.30
CA ALA A 28 3.35 -7.06 1.32
C ALA A 28 1.93 -6.60 0.94
N TYR A 29 1.62 -6.50 -0.36
CA TYR A 29 0.30 -6.05 -0.83
C TYR A 29 -0.86 -6.87 -0.24
N ARG A 30 -0.72 -8.18 -0.05
CA ARG A 30 -1.82 -9.01 0.48
C ARG A 30 -2.25 -8.62 1.89
N GLU A 31 -1.29 -8.26 2.74
CA GLU A 31 -1.59 -7.82 4.10
C GLU A 31 -2.15 -6.39 4.10
N VAL A 32 -1.56 -5.50 3.30
CA VAL A 32 -2.09 -4.14 3.10
C VAL A 32 -3.54 -4.17 2.61
N GLN A 33 -3.87 -5.03 1.64
CA GLN A 33 -5.22 -5.17 1.10
C GLN A 33 -6.23 -5.59 2.18
N LYS A 34 -5.87 -6.53 3.06
CA LYS A 34 -6.74 -6.97 4.17
C LYS A 34 -7.01 -5.82 5.15
N GLU A 35 -5.96 -5.11 5.55
CA GLU A 35 -6.07 -3.95 6.44
C GLU A 35 -6.95 -2.86 5.83
N MET A 36 -6.72 -2.55 4.55
CA MET A 36 -7.44 -1.53 3.81
C MET A 36 -8.92 -1.86 3.66
N LYS A 37 -9.27 -3.12 3.37
CA LYS A 37 -10.67 -3.55 3.27
C LYS A 37 -11.43 -3.36 4.59
N GLY A 38 -10.78 -3.62 5.72
CA GLY A 38 -11.37 -3.44 7.04
C GLY A 38 -11.58 -1.98 7.43
N ARG A 39 -10.66 -1.08 7.04
CA ARG A 39 -10.66 0.33 7.48
C ARG A 39 -11.27 1.32 6.48
N TYR A 40 -11.29 0.98 5.20
CA TYR A 40 -11.68 1.87 4.11
C TYR A 40 -12.63 1.17 3.13
N SER A 41 -13.65 0.51 3.67
CA SER A 41 -14.77 0.10 2.82
C SER A 41 -15.49 1.36 2.32
N PRO A 42 -15.79 1.46 1.01
CA PRO A 42 -16.59 2.56 0.49
C PRO A 42 -17.90 2.63 1.28
N SER A 43 -18.30 3.84 1.70
CA SER A 43 -19.69 4.04 2.10
C SER A 43 -20.60 3.77 0.89
N PRO A 44 -21.82 3.23 1.10
CA PRO A 44 -22.76 2.96 0.01
C PRO A 44 -23.14 4.22 -0.77
#